data_AF-A0A6A6I745-F1
#
_entry.id   AF-A0A6A6I745-F1
#
_cell.length_a   1.000
_cell.length_b   1.000
_cell.length_c   1.000
_cell.angle_alpha   90.00
_cell.angle_beta   90.00
_cell.angle_gamma   90.00
#
_symmetry.space_group_name_H-M   'P 1'
#
loop_
_entity.id
_entity.type
_entity.pdbx_description
1 polymer ?
#
loop_
_entity_poly.entity_id
_entity_poly.type
_entity_poly.pdbx_seq_one_letter_code
_entity_poly.pdbx_strand_id
1 'polypeptide(L)'
;MHTKKKLTDVQDSKHVELILIFEEGTRHSTDALIGADSIFGFVRSHVLGTDHPALKPQFAGFWDCRFLVSIEKARELIGQYLKEGEERQYGWVGDGAFFLHDILDNGKLCKASLADS
;
A
#
# COMPACT_ATOMS: atom_id res chain seq x y z
N MET A 1 1.52 -15.19 -14.67
CA MET A 1 1.73 -13.73 -14.50
C MET A 1 2.61 -13.24 -15.63
N HIS A 2 2.16 -12.26 -16.42
CA HIS A 2 3.02 -11.58 -17.40
C HIS A 2 3.67 -10.37 -16.71
N THR A 3 4.94 -10.52 -16.32
CA THR A 3 5.68 -9.45 -15.65
C THR A 3 6.18 -8.43 -16.67
N LYS A 4 6.52 -7.21 -16.19
CA LYS A 4 7.00 -6.09 -17.02
C LYS A 4 6.00 -5.55 -18.05
N LYS A 5 4.70 -5.81 -17.86
CA LYS A 5 3.61 -5.26 -18.68
C LYS A 5 2.99 -4.06 -17.97
N LYS A 6 3.37 -2.85 -18.37
CA LYS A 6 2.75 -1.62 -17.87
C LYS A 6 1.67 -1.17 -18.84
N LEU A 7 0.41 -1.21 -18.43
CA LEU A 7 -0.72 -0.75 -19.26
C LEU A 7 -0.63 0.76 -19.47
N THR A 8 -0.74 1.20 -20.73
CA THR A 8 -0.64 2.62 -21.11
C THR A 8 -1.85 3.12 -21.87
N ASP A 9 -2.64 2.24 -22.49
CA ASP A 9 -3.86 2.60 -23.20
C ASP A 9 -4.85 1.41 -23.23
N VAL A 10 -6.14 1.74 -23.34
CA VAL A 10 -7.24 0.78 -23.48
C VAL A 10 -8.18 1.30 -24.55
N GLN A 11 -8.44 0.48 -25.56
CA GLN A 11 -9.28 0.83 -26.70
C GLN A 11 -10.49 -0.11 -26.78
N ASP A 12 -11.67 0.45 -27.03
CA ASP A 12 -12.85 -0.32 -27.38
C ASP A 12 -12.72 -0.88 -28.80
N SER A 13 -12.86 -2.19 -28.96
CA SER A 13 -13.01 -2.79 -30.28
C SER A 13 -14.46 -2.70 -30.75
N LYS A 14 -14.67 -2.79 -32.06
CA LYS A 14 -16.02 -2.86 -32.67
C LYS A 14 -16.77 -4.15 -32.32
N HIS A 15 -16.14 -5.11 -31.64
CA HIS A 15 -16.64 -6.46 -31.43
C HIS A 15 -16.76 -6.85 -29.94
N VAL A 16 -17.05 -5.88 -29.05
CA VAL A 16 -17.31 -6.09 -27.61
C VAL A 16 -16.05 -6.38 -26.78
N GLU A 17 -14.90 -6.62 -27.41
CA GLU A 17 -13.62 -6.83 -26.72
C GLU A 17 -12.86 -5.49 -26.46
N LEU A 18 -12.07 -5.47 -25.40
CA LEU A 18 -11.11 -4.42 -25.06
C LEU A 18 -9.72 -4.77 -25.59
N ILE A 19 -9.04 -3.82 -26.20
CA ILE A 19 -7.62 -3.96 -26.58
C ILE A 19 -6.75 -3.20 -25.59
N LEU A 20 -5.97 -3.96 -24.82
CA LEU A 20 -4.97 -3.46 -23.88
C LEU A 20 -3.67 -3.19 -24.61
N ILE A 21 -3.08 -2.01 -24.43
CA ILE A 21 -1.78 -1.63 -24.98
C ILE A 21 -0.81 -1.40 -23.85
N PHE A 22 0.35 -2.04 -23.93
CA PHE A 22 1.40 -1.94 -22.92
C PHE A 22 2.55 -1.06 -23.39
N GLU A 23 3.34 -0.54 -22.44
CA GLU A 23 4.46 0.39 -22.68
C GLU A 23 5.49 -0.17 -23.68
N GLU A 24 5.72 -1.48 -23.70
CA GLU A 24 6.62 -2.11 -24.68
C GLU A 24 5.99 -2.32 -26.08
N GLY A 25 4.78 -1.83 -26.31
CA GLY A 25 4.07 -1.88 -27.60
C GLY A 25 3.24 -3.14 -27.86
N THR A 26 3.34 -4.16 -27.01
CA THR A 26 2.49 -5.37 -27.15
C THR A 26 1.03 -5.07 -26.89
N ARG A 27 0.15 -5.88 -27.47
CA ARG A 27 -1.31 -5.75 -27.33
C ARG A 27 -1.93 -7.04 -26.82
N HIS A 28 -3.04 -6.94 -26.10
CA HIS A 28 -3.81 -8.10 -25.63
C HIS A 28 -5.30 -7.80 -25.72
N SER A 29 -6.09 -8.75 -26.24
CA SER A 29 -7.55 -8.63 -26.29
C SER A 29 -8.18 -9.32 -25.09
N THR A 30 -9.22 -8.74 -24.52
CA THR A 30 -9.97 -9.33 -23.41
C THR A 30 -11.40 -8.81 -23.36
N ASP A 31 -12.34 -9.60 -22.82
CA ASP A 31 -13.73 -9.17 -22.63
C ASP A 31 -13.90 -8.18 -21.47
N ALA A 32 -13.00 -8.21 -20.48
CA ALA A 32 -13.08 -7.37 -19.29
C ALA A 32 -11.71 -7.05 -18.70
N LEU A 33 -11.59 -5.85 -18.12
CA LEU A 33 -10.39 -5.37 -17.44
C LEU A 33 -10.69 -5.06 -15.97
N ILE A 34 -9.88 -5.61 -15.06
CA ILE A 34 -9.92 -5.29 -13.63
C ILE A 34 -8.71 -4.42 -13.27
N GLY A 35 -8.96 -3.21 -12.77
CA GLY A 35 -7.92 -2.29 -12.31
C GLY A 35 -7.39 -2.63 -10.92
N ALA A 36 -6.24 -3.30 -10.87
CA ALA A 36 -5.51 -3.62 -9.63
C ALA A 36 -4.09 -3.01 -9.65
N ASP A 37 -3.95 -1.82 -10.23
CA ASP A 37 -2.69 -1.14 -10.57
C ASP A 37 -2.30 -0.02 -9.58
N SER A 38 -2.79 -0.12 -8.33
CA SER A 38 -2.39 0.72 -7.18
C SER A 38 -2.81 2.20 -7.28
N ILE A 39 -2.30 3.02 -6.36
CA ILE A 39 -2.68 4.43 -6.18
C ILE A 39 -2.26 5.33 -7.35
N PHE A 40 -1.38 4.89 -8.23
CA PHE A 40 -0.98 5.60 -9.46
C PHE A 40 -1.43 4.87 -10.74
N GLY A 41 -2.36 3.92 -10.59
CA GLY A 41 -2.85 3.09 -11.67
C GLY A 41 -3.50 3.87 -12.82
N PHE A 42 -3.22 3.44 -14.04
CA PHE A 42 -3.84 3.92 -15.28
C PHE A 42 -5.33 3.62 -15.35
N VAL A 43 -5.78 2.46 -14.84
CA VAL A 43 -7.18 2.05 -15.03
C VAL A 43 -8.15 3.04 -14.40
N ARG A 44 -7.79 3.68 -13.28
CA ARG A 44 -8.60 4.74 -12.68
C ARG A 44 -8.76 5.96 -13.59
N SER A 45 -7.72 6.37 -14.33
CA SER A 45 -7.82 7.49 -15.28
C SER A 45 -8.61 7.13 -16.53
N HIS A 46 -8.55 5.88 -16.98
CA HIS A 46 -9.39 5.40 -18.07
C HIS A 46 -10.89 5.44 -17.69
N VAL A 47 -11.24 5.00 -16.47
CA VAL A 47 -12.64 4.96 -16.00
C VAL A 47 -13.22 6.35 -15.71
N LEU A 48 -12.46 7.23 -15.03
CA LEU A 48 -12.97 8.52 -14.58
C LEU A 48 -12.76 9.67 -15.57
N GLY A 49 -11.92 9.48 -16.60
CA GLY A 49 -11.44 10.53 -17.48
C GLY A 49 -10.22 11.26 -16.91
N THR A 50 -9.38 11.79 -17.81
CA THR A 50 -8.02 12.31 -17.49
C THR A 50 -8.00 13.58 -16.63
N ASP A 51 -9.12 14.31 -16.55
CA ASP A 51 -9.21 15.57 -15.81
C ASP A 51 -9.92 15.43 -14.45
N HIS A 52 -10.23 14.19 -14.03
CA HIS A 52 -11.00 13.96 -12.81
C HIS A 52 -10.17 14.29 -11.54
N PRO A 53 -10.71 15.01 -10.54
CA PRO A 53 -9.96 15.41 -9.34
C PRO A 53 -9.47 14.22 -8.50
N ALA A 54 -10.20 13.08 -8.53
CA ALA A 54 -9.83 11.86 -7.80
C ALA A 54 -8.68 11.04 -8.43
N LEU A 55 -8.05 11.51 -9.51
CA LEU A 55 -6.91 10.80 -10.10
C LEU A 55 -5.66 10.89 -9.24
N LYS A 56 -5.41 12.07 -8.66
CA LYS A 56 -4.19 12.33 -7.90
C LYS A 56 -4.37 11.91 -6.44
N PRO A 57 -3.47 11.07 -5.89
CA PRO A 57 -3.43 10.84 -4.45
C PRO A 57 -3.32 12.17 -3.71
N GLN A 58 -4.09 12.28 -2.63
CA GLN A 58 -4.05 13.44 -1.76
C GLN A 58 -3.24 13.08 -0.52
N PHE A 59 -2.45 14.03 -0.03
CA PHE A 59 -1.77 13.88 1.24
C PHE A 59 -2.82 13.71 2.35
N ALA A 60 -2.67 12.68 3.18
CA ALA A 60 -3.65 12.34 4.22
C ALA A 60 -3.61 13.29 5.42
N GLY A 61 -2.65 14.22 5.47
CA GLY A 61 -2.47 15.14 6.60
C GLY A 61 -1.52 14.62 7.68
N PHE A 62 -0.80 13.52 7.43
CA PHE A 62 0.20 12.97 8.34
C PHE A 62 1.25 12.17 7.58
N TRP A 63 2.43 12.00 8.18
CA TRP A 63 3.50 11.12 7.72
C TRP A 63 3.66 9.95 8.70
N ASP A 64 4.27 8.86 8.24
CA ASP A 64 4.50 7.65 9.04
C ASP A 64 5.97 7.24 8.97
N CYS A 65 6.60 7.09 10.13
CA CYS A 65 7.95 6.55 10.28
C CYS A 65 7.87 5.11 10.80
N ARG A 66 8.56 4.20 10.10
CA ARG A 66 8.60 2.78 10.47
C ARG A 66 10.02 2.33 10.77
N PHE A 67 10.15 1.57 11.85
CA PHE A 67 11.43 1.01 12.24
C PHE A 67 11.26 -0.38 12.84
N LEU A 68 12.35 -1.15 12.77
CA LEU A 68 12.48 -2.48 13.35
C LEU A 68 13.63 -2.44 14.35
N VAL A 69 13.37 -2.96 15.55
CA VAL A 69 14.38 -3.13 16.60
C VAL A 69 14.36 -4.55 17.12
N SER A 70 15.45 -4.99 17.76
CA SER A 70 15.44 -6.29 18.44
C SER A 70 14.48 -6.27 19.62
N ILE A 71 13.93 -7.43 19.98
CA ILE A 71 13.01 -7.54 21.11
C ILE A 71 13.69 -7.15 22.43
N GLU A 72 14.99 -7.42 22.57
CA GLU A 72 15.77 -7.05 23.74
C GLU A 72 15.79 -5.53 23.88
N LYS A 73 16.08 -4.81 22.79
CA LYS A 73 16.11 -3.35 22.80
C LYS A 73 14.73 -2.76 23.07
N ALA A 74 13.68 -3.37 22.53
CA ALA A 74 12.31 -2.94 22.78
C ALA A 74 11.92 -3.17 24.26
N ARG A 75 12.30 -4.30 24.85
CA ARG A 75 12.03 -4.63 26.26
C ARG A 75 12.74 -3.70 27.24
N GLU A 76 13.94 -3.22 26.91
CA GLU A 76 14.62 -2.18 27.71
C GLU A 76 13.79 -0.90 27.83
N LEU A 77 13.02 -0.53 26.79
CA LEU A 77 12.31 0.74 26.71
C LEU A 77 10.84 0.64 27.12
N ILE A 78 10.15 -0.42 26.69
CA ILE A 78 8.69 -0.59 26.84
C ILE A 78 8.33 -2.00 27.35
N GLY A 79 9.25 -2.66 28.05
CA GLY A 79 9.11 -4.06 28.48
C GLY A 79 7.86 -4.40 29.29
N GLN A 80 7.30 -3.43 30.02
CA GLN A 80 6.03 -3.60 30.74
C GLN A 80 4.84 -3.96 29.81
N TYR A 81 4.96 -3.66 28.51
CA TYR A 81 3.97 -3.97 27.48
C TYR A 81 4.42 -5.13 26.56
N LEU A 82 5.63 -5.67 26.72
CA LEU A 82 6.20 -6.74 25.88
C LEU A 82 6.46 -8.01 26.72
N LYS A 83 5.38 -8.57 27.26
CA LYS A 83 5.43 -9.77 28.10
C LYS A 83 5.78 -11.01 27.27
N GLU A 84 6.58 -11.89 27.86
CA GLU A 84 6.94 -13.16 27.22
C GLU A 84 5.71 -14.05 27.04
N GLY A 85 5.58 -14.65 25.85
CA GLY A 85 4.42 -15.46 25.47
C GLY A 85 3.18 -14.67 25.03
N GLU A 86 3.22 -13.33 25.05
CA GLU A 86 2.12 -12.48 24.55
C GLU A 86 2.52 -11.77 23.26
N GLU A 87 2.01 -12.23 22.12
CA GLU A 87 2.17 -11.54 20.82
C GLU A 87 1.06 -10.50 20.61
N ARG A 88 1.11 -9.43 21.41
CA ARG A 88 0.09 -8.36 21.36
C ARG A 88 0.60 -7.14 20.61
N GLN A 89 -0.25 -6.58 19.76
CA GLN A 89 -0.06 -5.27 19.16
C GLN A 89 -0.70 -4.20 20.05
N TYR A 90 0.01 -3.07 20.23
CA TYR A 90 -0.48 -1.94 21.01
C TYR A 90 -0.43 -0.65 20.20
N GLY A 91 -1.55 0.09 20.23
CA GLY A 91 -1.65 1.44 19.73
C GLY A 91 -1.69 2.45 20.87
N TRP A 92 -0.93 3.52 20.73
CA TRP A 92 -0.76 4.60 21.68
C TRP A 92 -1.22 5.88 21.03
N VAL A 93 -2.21 6.54 21.63
CA VAL A 93 -2.80 7.76 21.08
C VAL A 93 -2.26 8.95 21.88
N GLY A 94 -1.71 9.93 21.16
CA GLY A 94 -1.31 11.22 21.69
C GLY A 94 -2.04 12.36 20.98
N ASP A 95 -1.72 13.59 21.37
CA ASP A 95 -2.17 14.78 20.65
C ASP A 95 -1.36 14.92 19.35
N GLY A 96 -2.03 14.92 18.20
CA GLY A 96 -1.39 14.99 16.87
C GLY A 96 -0.63 13.75 16.41
N ALA A 97 -0.43 12.74 17.25
CA ALA A 97 0.39 11.58 16.95
C ALA A 97 -0.21 10.24 17.38
N PHE A 98 0.14 9.19 16.64
CA PHE A 98 -0.21 7.80 16.95
C PHE A 98 1.02 6.90 16.82
N PHE A 99 1.31 6.12 17.86
CA PHE A 99 2.39 5.15 17.85
C PHE A 99 1.81 3.73 17.92
N LEU A 100 2.29 2.84 17.07
CA LEU A 100 1.89 1.43 17.02
C LEU A 100 3.14 0.58 17.14
N HIS A 101 3.10 -0.45 17.97
CA HIS A 101 4.13 -1.49 17.94
C HIS A 101 3.55 -2.90 17.98
N ASP A 102 4.27 -3.82 17.35
CA ASP A 102 3.94 -5.22 17.20
C ASP A 102 5.17 -6.11 17.22
N ILE A 103 4.98 -7.33 17.70
CA ILE A 103 6.03 -8.35 17.78
C ILE A 103 6.03 -9.14 16.47
N LEU A 104 7.20 -9.33 15.89
CA LEU A 104 7.43 -10.06 14.64
C LEU A 104 8.51 -11.13 14.82
N ASP A 105 8.66 -11.97 13.80
CA ASP A 105 9.71 -12.99 13.70
C ASP A 105 9.78 -13.89 14.94
N ASN A 106 8.63 -14.46 15.32
CA ASN A 106 8.47 -15.35 16.48
C ASN A 106 9.06 -14.76 17.77
N GLY A 107 8.82 -13.47 18.02
CA GLY A 107 9.28 -12.81 19.24
C GLY A 107 10.66 -12.18 19.16
N LYS A 108 11.36 -12.20 18.02
CA LYS A 108 12.74 -11.66 17.90
C LYS A 108 12.79 -10.18 17.57
N LEU A 109 11.77 -9.67 16.88
CA LEU A 109 11.73 -8.29 16.42
C LEU A 109 10.51 -7.57 16.99
N CYS A 110 10.68 -6.29 17.27
CA CYS A 110 9.58 -5.36 17.49
C CYS A 110 9.55 -4.39 16.32
N LYS A 111 8.46 -4.36 15.57
CA LYS A 111 8.18 -3.31 14.60
C LYS A 111 7.44 -2.20 15.32
N ALA A 112 7.76 -0.98 14.95
CA ALA A 112 7.11 0.20 15.44
C ALA A 112 6.79 1.16 14.29
N SER A 113 5.69 1.90 14.42
CA SER A 113 5.21 2.88 13.45
C SER A 113 4.75 4.12 14.20
N LEU A 114 5.23 5.29 13.82
CA LEU A 114 4.83 6.58 14.36
C LEU A 114 4.18 7.38 13.25
N ALA A 115 2.88 7.64 13.36
CA ALA A 115 2.16 8.59 12.55
C ALA A 115 2.09 9.94 13.25
N ASP A 116 2.40 11.03 12.55
CA ASP A 116 2.43 12.39 13.07
C ASP A 116 1.93 13.39 11.99
N SER A 117 1.12 14.37 12.40
CA SER A 117 0.41 15.31 11.52
C SER A 117 1.10 16.65 11.34
#